data_AF-A0A5N6RNC4-F1
#
_entry.id   AF-A0A5N6RNC4-F1
#
_cell.length_a   1.000
_cell.length_b   1.000
_cell.length_c   1.000
_cell.angle_alpha   90.00
_cell.angle_beta   90.00
_cell.angle_gamma   90.00
#
_symmetry.space_group_name_H-M   'P 1'
#
loop_
_entity.id
_entity.type
_entity.pdbx_description
1 polymer ?
#
loop_
_entity_poly.entity_id
_entity_poly.type
_entity_poly.pdbx_seq_one_letter_code
_entity_poly.pdbx_strand_id
1 'polypeptide(L)'
;MAYLHLPTASRPAFMVPITAASSPLCLPPFPTQNSTKFSNWVRSKSLNLVLSGALTLGLSLSEAKVGVNKPELLPKEFSPVIDVAGFLSDGQEKRLVQEIGDIEKDTGFKLRVLAQNYPETPGLAIKDFWQVDDRTIVFVADPTFGNILNFNVGASIDLDIPRSFWSRLAGKYGNIFYWKEKGEDASIEAAVMAISDCLREPVGPNNCSEWSQECQWASVKPAVGWTKVNVDAALDKKVGKMGFYHA
;
A
#
# COMPACT_ATOMS: atom_id res chain seq x y z
N MET A 1 2.65 80.28 -21.59
CA MET A 1 1.23 79.85 -21.64
C MET A 1 1.11 78.92 -22.84
N ALA A 2 1.28 77.61 -22.65
CA ALA A 2 0.29 76.61 -22.25
C ALA A 2 -0.44 75.97 -23.46
N TYR A 3 -0.52 74.63 -23.41
CA TYR A 3 -1.29 73.66 -24.22
C TYR A 3 -0.63 73.18 -25.53
N LEU A 4 -0.06 71.96 -25.58
CA LEU A 4 -0.63 70.58 -25.58
C LEU A 4 -0.88 70.06 -27.00
N HIS A 5 0.02 69.21 -27.50
CA HIS A 5 -0.28 68.25 -28.57
C HIS A 5 0.42 66.92 -28.26
N LEU A 6 -0.41 65.88 -28.08
CA LEU A 6 -0.02 64.48 -27.92
C LEU A 6 -0.32 63.76 -29.24
N PRO A 7 0.57 62.92 -29.78
CA PRO A 7 0.18 61.92 -30.77
C PRO A 7 0.32 60.48 -30.24
N THR A 8 -0.82 59.79 -30.27
CA THR A 8 -1.02 58.50 -30.92
C THR A 8 -0.05 57.35 -30.57
N ALA A 9 -0.50 56.45 -29.69
CA ALA A 9 -0.02 55.08 -29.62
C ALA A 9 -1.15 54.13 -30.04
N SER A 10 -0.99 53.54 -31.22
CA SER A 10 -1.80 52.48 -31.80
C SER A 10 -1.59 51.16 -31.04
N ARG A 11 -2.69 50.52 -30.64
CA ARG A 11 -2.72 49.16 -30.07
C ARG A 11 -2.86 48.14 -31.19
N PRO A 12 -2.01 47.10 -31.28
CA PRO A 12 -2.34 45.93 -32.09
C PRO A 12 -3.22 44.97 -31.28
N ALA A 13 -4.34 44.56 -31.89
CA ALA A 13 -5.15 43.44 -31.44
C ALA A 13 -4.49 42.13 -31.85
N PHE A 14 -4.14 41.28 -30.88
CA PHE A 14 -3.82 39.88 -31.14
C PHE A 14 -5.00 39.03 -30.68
N MET A 15 -5.68 38.44 -31.66
CA MET A 15 -6.67 37.38 -31.48
C MET A 15 -5.92 36.07 -31.17
N VAL A 16 -6.35 35.37 -30.13
CA VAL A 16 -5.95 33.98 -29.85
C VAL A 16 -7.12 33.07 -30.24
N PRO A 17 -6.91 32.02 -31.04
CA PRO A 17 -7.96 31.05 -31.35
C PRO A 17 -8.19 30.11 -30.17
N ILE A 18 -9.46 29.97 -29.76
CA ILE A 18 -9.93 28.96 -28.82
C ILE A 18 -10.10 27.65 -29.59
N THR A 19 -9.18 26.71 -29.42
CA THR A 19 -9.37 25.31 -29.82
C THR A 19 -10.06 24.56 -28.69
N ALA A 20 -11.37 24.32 -28.87
CA ALA A 20 -12.12 23.39 -28.06
C ALA A 20 -11.77 21.96 -28.48
N ALA A 21 -11.13 21.20 -27.58
CA ALA A 21 -10.95 19.76 -27.72
C ALA A 21 -11.74 19.04 -26.62
N SER A 22 -12.78 18.36 -27.08
CA SER A 22 -13.75 17.57 -26.33
C SER A 22 -13.07 16.38 -25.64
N SER A 23 -13.19 16.28 -24.32
CA SER A 23 -12.87 15.06 -23.57
C SER A 23 -14.19 14.33 -23.24
N PRO A 24 -14.35 13.04 -23.59
CA PRO A 24 -15.50 12.27 -23.13
C PRO A 24 -15.29 11.84 -21.67
N LEU A 25 -16.02 12.49 -20.77
CA LEU A 25 -16.22 12.05 -19.39
C LEU A 25 -17.09 10.79 -19.39
N CYS A 26 -16.53 9.66 -19.00
CA CYS A 26 -17.28 8.44 -18.71
C CYS A 26 -17.52 8.38 -17.19
N LEU A 27 -18.65 8.91 -16.74
CA LEU A 27 -19.15 8.77 -15.37
C LEU A 27 -19.99 7.49 -15.27
N PRO A 28 -19.81 6.65 -14.24
CA PRO A 28 -20.74 5.55 -13.98
C PRO A 28 -22.08 6.08 -13.45
N PRO A 29 -23.21 5.43 -13.77
CA PRO A 29 -24.53 5.84 -13.31
C PRO A 29 -24.69 5.57 -11.81
N PHE A 30 -24.99 6.63 -11.06
CA PHE A 30 -25.50 6.56 -9.68
C PHE A 30 -26.92 5.98 -9.68
N PRO A 31 -27.22 4.94 -8.88
CA PRO A 31 -28.60 4.56 -8.62
C PRO A 31 -29.26 5.54 -7.65
N THR A 32 -30.39 6.08 -8.09
CA THR A 32 -31.25 7.03 -7.38
C THR A 32 -32.00 6.40 -6.20
N GLN A 33 -32.22 7.24 -5.20
CA GLN A 33 -32.93 7.00 -3.95
C GLN A 33 -34.34 6.41 -4.13
N ASN A 34 -34.67 5.45 -3.27
CA ASN A 34 -36.04 5.28 -2.80
C ASN A 34 -36.11 5.60 -1.30
N SER A 35 -36.40 6.88 -1.03
CA SER A 35 -36.86 7.36 0.28
C SER A 35 -38.38 7.21 0.33
N THR A 36 -38.87 6.23 1.09
CA THR A 36 -40.21 6.30 1.66
C THR A 36 -40.08 6.36 3.18
N LYS A 37 -40.27 7.58 3.70
CA LYS A 37 -40.72 7.80 5.08
C LYS A 37 -42.04 7.07 5.28
N PHE A 38 -42.18 6.31 6.35
CA PHE A 38 -43.37 6.47 7.20
C PHE A 38 -43.10 6.04 8.64
N SER A 39 -43.77 6.76 9.51
CA SER A 39 -43.53 6.99 10.93
C SER A 39 -43.94 5.87 11.89
N ASN A 40 -43.31 5.91 13.06
CA ASN A 40 -43.84 5.64 14.41
C ASN A 40 -45.23 4.98 14.51
N TRP A 41 -45.25 3.74 15.00
CA TRP A 41 -46.40 3.17 15.69
C TRP A 41 -45.92 2.48 16.98
N VAL A 42 -46.06 3.18 18.09
CA VAL A 42 -46.00 2.58 19.43
C VAL A 42 -47.41 2.14 19.79
N ARG A 43 -47.61 0.85 20.03
CA ARG A 43 -48.72 0.37 20.86
C ARG A 43 -48.27 -0.84 21.66
N SER A 44 -47.90 -0.54 22.90
CA SER A 44 -47.62 -1.50 23.95
C SER A 44 -48.86 -2.32 24.28
N LYS A 45 -48.66 -3.64 24.46
CA LYS A 45 -49.48 -4.45 25.35
C LYS A 45 -48.54 -5.33 26.17
N SER A 46 -48.63 -5.13 27.48
CA SER A 46 -47.96 -5.86 28.54
C SER A 46 -48.38 -7.32 28.53
N LEU A 47 -47.40 -8.22 28.46
CA LEU A 47 -47.55 -9.59 28.97
C LEU A 47 -46.35 -9.86 29.87
N ASN A 48 -46.61 -9.83 31.18
CA ASN A 48 -45.70 -10.35 32.18
C ASN A 48 -45.65 -11.87 32.02
N LEU A 49 -44.52 -12.39 31.57
CA LEU A 49 -44.17 -13.81 31.69
C LEU A 49 -43.00 -13.91 32.67
N VAL A 50 -43.35 -14.10 33.93
CA VAL A 50 -42.45 -14.63 34.95
C VAL A 50 -42.28 -16.11 34.66
N LEU A 51 -41.10 -16.52 34.19
CA LEU A 51 -40.71 -17.92 34.19
C LEU A 51 -39.33 -18.04 34.84
N SER A 52 -39.34 -18.81 35.92
CA SER A 52 -38.27 -19.07 36.87
C SER A 52 -37.01 -19.66 36.26
N GLY A 53 -35.93 -19.50 37.04
CA GLY A 53 -34.56 -19.86 36.73
C GLY A 53 -34.34 -21.31 36.30
N ALA A 54 -33.48 -21.44 35.29
CA ALA A 54 -32.55 -22.55 35.14
C ALA A 54 -31.19 -21.92 34.81
N LEU A 55 -30.33 -21.83 35.83
CA LEU A 55 -28.96 -21.38 35.69
C LEU A 55 -28.15 -22.56 35.15
N THR A 56 -28.29 -22.84 33.85
CA THR A 56 -27.43 -23.81 33.17
C THR A 56 -26.05 -23.18 33.05
N LEU A 57 -25.12 -23.66 33.88
CA LEU A 57 -23.69 -23.47 33.70
C LEU A 57 -23.30 -24.13 32.38
N GLY A 58 -23.50 -23.40 31.28
CA GLY A 58 -22.87 -23.68 30.02
C GLY A 58 -21.37 -23.53 30.24
N LEU A 59 -20.70 -24.66 30.42
CA LEU A 59 -19.27 -24.77 30.21
C LEU A 59 -19.01 -24.29 28.78
N SER A 60 -18.65 -23.02 28.62
CA SER A 60 -17.92 -22.55 27.45
C SER A 60 -16.61 -23.32 27.44
N LEU A 61 -16.63 -24.48 26.79
CA LEU A 61 -15.42 -24.99 26.17
C LEU A 61 -15.13 -23.99 25.05
N SER A 62 -14.43 -22.91 25.42
CA SER A 62 -13.63 -22.18 24.46
C SER A 62 -12.75 -23.24 23.83
N GLU A 63 -13.08 -23.62 22.61
CA GLU A 63 -12.19 -24.33 21.71
C GLU A 63 -11.04 -23.36 21.45
N ALA A 64 -10.15 -23.28 22.45
CA ALA A 64 -8.84 -22.70 22.26
C ALA A 64 -8.30 -23.46 21.07
N LYS A 65 -7.96 -22.72 20.01
CA LYS A 65 -7.36 -23.21 18.78
C LYS A 65 -5.96 -23.76 19.12
N VAL A 66 -5.95 -24.88 19.84
CA VAL A 66 -4.79 -25.66 20.26
C VAL A 66 -4.42 -26.48 19.05
N GLY A 67 -3.43 -26.01 18.30
CA GLY A 67 -2.88 -26.79 17.20
C GLY A 67 -2.36 -26.04 15.98
N VAL A 68 -2.07 -24.73 16.09
CA VAL A 68 -1.43 -23.98 14.98
C VAL A 68 -0.16 -23.22 15.42
N ASN A 69 0.40 -23.55 16.59
CA ASN A 69 1.68 -23.00 17.04
C ASN A 69 2.76 -24.07 16.87
N LYS A 70 3.53 -23.98 15.78
CA LYS A 70 4.71 -24.81 15.53
C LYS A 70 5.99 -23.98 15.69
N PRO A 71 6.48 -23.77 16.92
CA PRO A 71 7.67 -22.93 17.17
C PRO A 71 8.95 -23.48 16.53
N GLU A 72 8.99 -24.76 16.17
CA GLU A 72 10.09 -25.40 15.45
C GLU A 72 10.32 -24.84 14.03
N LEU A 73 9.37 -24.09 13.48
CA LEU A 73 9.50 -23.42 12.19
C LEU A 73 10.34 -22.14 12.26
N LEU A 74 10.75 -21.73 13.47
CA LEU A 74 11.56 -20.54 13.66
C LEU A 74 13.07 -20.86 13.51
N PRO A 75 13.82 -20.01 12.81
CA PRO A 75 15.27 -20.17 12.71
C PRO A 75 15.94 -19.99 14.08
N LYS A 76 17.09 -20.65 14.26
CA LYS A 76 17.89 -20.55 15.49
C LYS A 76 18.59 -19.19 15.62
N GLU A 77 18.89 -18.57 14.49
CA GLU A 77 19.50 -17.25 14.41
C GLU A 77 18.44 -16.21 14.06
N PHE A 78 18.61 -15.01 14.60
CA PHE A 78 17.70 -13.91 14.33
C PHE A 78 17.72 -13.53 12.85
N SER A 79 16.56 -13.55 12.21
CA SER A 79 16.35 -12.98 10.88
C SER A 79 15.08 -12.12 10.90
N PRO A 80 15.10 -10.92 10.30
CA PRO A 80 13.89 -10.09 10.18
C PRO A 80 12.92 -10.62 9.11
N VAL A 81 13.37 -11.54 8.25
CA VAL A 81 12.54 -12.21 7.23
C VAL A 81 12.55 -13.70 7.53
N ILE A 82 11.37 -14.29 7.65
CA ILE A 82 11.20 -15.73 7.83
C ILE A 82 10.22 -16.20 6.75
N ASP A 83 10.72 -17.02 5.83
CA ASP A 83 9.91 -17.65 4.79
C ASP A 83 9.78 -19.15 5.05
N VAL A 84 8.66 -19.52 5.67
CA VAL A 84 8.28 -20.92 5.93
C VAL A 84 7.67 -21.54 4.67
N ALA A 85 7.00 -20.74 3.84
CA ALA A 85 6.23 -21.23 2.70
C ALA A 85 7.08 -21.41 1.43
N GLY A 86 8.30 -20.86 1.40
CA GLY A 86 9.17 -20.89 0.24
C GLY A 86 8.66 -20.00 -0.90
N PHE A 87 8.06 -18.86 -0.57
CA PHE A 87 7.64 -17.87 -1.55
C PHE A 87 8.82 -17.10 -2.15
N LEU A 88 9.87 -16.86 -1.37
CA LEU A 88 11.01 -16.03 -1.73
C LEU A 88 12.19 -16.88 -2.17
N SER A 89 12.90 -16.44 -3.21
CA SER A 89 14.24 -16.97 -3.51
C SER A 89 15.28 -16.46 -2.52
N ASP A 90 16.40 -17.19 -2.33
CA ASP A 90 17.51 -16.77 -1.48
C ASP A 90 18.03 -15.35 -1.78
N GLY A 91 17.97 -14.95 -3.07
CA GLY A 91 18.38 -13.62 -3.51
C GLY A 91 17.40 -12.54 -3.07
N GLN A 92 16.09 -12.81 -3.16
CA GLN A 92 15.04 -11.92 -2.67
C GLN A 92 15.10 -11.80 -1.15
N GLU A 93 15.22 -12.91 -0.43
CA GLU A 93 15.31 -12.91 1.03
C GLU A 93 16.48 -12.02 1.50
N LYS A 94 17.69 -12.22 0.95
CA LYS A 94 18.86 -11.40 1.28
C LYS A 94 18.64 -9.92 1.00
N ARG A 95 18.00 -9.58 -0.12
CA ARG A 95 17.70 -8.20 -0.49
C ARG A 95 16.68 -7.57 0.46
N LEU A 96 15.64 -8.32 0.86
CA LEU A 96 14.64 -7.85 1.82
C LEU A 96 15.26 -7.69 3.22
N VAL A 97 16.14 -8.60 3.65
CA VAL A 97 16.88 -8.48 4.91
C VAL A 97 17.75 -7.21 4.92
N GLN A 98 18.44 -6.91 3.81
CA GLN A 98 19.20 -5.67 3.67
C GLN A 98 18.30 -4.44 3.74
N GLU A 99 17.24 -4.40 2.94
CA GLU A 99 16.31 -3.27 2.90
C GLU A 99 15.69 -3.00 4.28
N ILE A 100 15.28 -4.06 4.99
CA ILE A 100 14.73 -3.96 6.35
C ILE A 100 15.78 -3.45 7.34
N GLY A 101 17.03 -3.91 7.23
CA GLY A 101 18.14 -3.40 8.04
C GLY A 101 18.37 -1.91 7.80
N ASP A 102 18.27 -1.45 6.56
CA ASP A 102 18.39 -0.04 6.20
C ASP A 102 17.22 0.79 6.75
N ILE A 103 15.98 0.30 6.67
CA ILE A 103 14.81 0.95 7.31
C ILE A 103 15.04 1.13 8.80
N GLU A 104 15.48 0.08 9.50
CA GLU A 104 15.69 0.10 10.95
C GLU A 104 16.80 1.09 11.34
N LYS A 105 17.86 1.17 10.55
CA LYS A 105 18.95 2.12 10.74
C LYS A 105 18.55 3.57 10.45
N ASP A 106 17.79 3.80 9.38
CA ASP A 106 17.45 5.14 8.91
C ASP A 106 16.34 5.78 9.75
N THR A 107 15.36 4.99 10.18
CA THR A 107 14.11 5.47 10.77
C THR A 107 13.96 5.08 12.25
N GLY A 108 14.62 4.00 12.67
CA GLY A 108 14.43 3.39 13.99
C GLY A 108 13.16 2.54 14.11
N PHE A 109 12.42 2.30 13.01
CA PHE A 109 11.29 1.37 12.96
C PHE A 109 11.73 -0.04 12.55
N LYS A 110 11.12 -1.05 13.15
CA LYS A 110 11.44 -2.46 12.91
C LYS A 110 10.40 -3.08 11.98
N LEU A 111 10.77 -3.42 10.76
CA LEU A 111 9.92 -4.24 9.89
C LEU A 111 10.30 -5.71 10.06
N ARG A 112 9.30 -6.60 10.19
CA ARG A 112 9.49 -8.06 10.27
C ARG A 112 8.53 -8.75 9.31
N VAL A 113 9.05 -9.63 8.47
CA VAL A 113 8.31 -10.28 7.38
C VAL A 113 8.19 -11.77 7.66
N LEU A 114 6.97 -12.28 7.70
CA LEU A 114 6.65 -13.70 7.86
C LEU A 114 5.90 -14.18 6.62
N ALA A 115 6.55 -14.96 5.76
CA ALA A 115 5.88 -15.68 4.68
C ALA A 115 5.53 -17.08 5.17
N GLN A 116 4.25 -17.42 5.16
CA GLN A 116 3.72 -18.66 5.72
C GLN A 116 2.53 -19.18 4.90
N ASN A 117 2.13 -20.42 5.18
CA ASN A 117 0.98 -21.03 4.53
C ASN A 117 0.20 -21.86 5.56
N TYR A 118 -1.02 -21.43 5.92
CA TYR A 118 -1.87 -22.16 6.85
C TYR A 118 -2.16 -23.58 6.34
N PRO A 119 -2.13 -24.63 7.20
CA PRO A 119 -2.05 -24.58 8.67
C PRO A 119 -0.63 -24.57 9.27
N GLU A 120 0.42 -24.48 8.45
CA GLU A 120 1.81 -24.48 8.91
C GLU A 120 2.25 -23.08 9.31
N THR A 121 1.90 -22.71 10.54
CA THR A 121 2.20 -21.38 11.08
C THR A 121 3.02 -21.48 12.38
N PRO A 122 4.02 -20.62 12.59
CA PRO A 122 4.69 -20.51 13.89
C PRO A 122 3.74 -19.98 14.96
N GLY A 123 2.67 -19.31 14.55
CA GLY A 123 1.61 -18.82 15.43
C GLY A 123 2.11 -17.70 16.34
N LEU A 124 1.74 -17.72 17.62
CA LEU A 124 2.08 -16.66 18.58
C LEU A 124 3.58 -16.60 18.94
N ALA A 125 4.31 -17.69 18.73
CA ALA A 125 5.73 -17.79 19.08
C ALA A 125 6.62 -16.77 18.34
N ILE A 126 6.17 -16.29 17.18
CA ILE A 126 6.89 -15.29 16.38
C ILE A 126 7.05 -13.95 17.12
N LYS A 127 6.07 -13.59 17.95
CA LYS A 127 6.08 -12.31 18.68
C LYS A 127 7.19 -12.28 19.72
N ASP A 128 7.39 -13.39 20.42
CA ASP A 128 8.43 -13.54 21.44
C ASP A 128 9.82 -13.63 20.79
N PHE A 129 9.93 -14.34 19.66
CA PHE A 129 11.19 -14.47 18.91
C PHE A 129 11.73 -13.12 18.42
N TRP A 130 10.86 -12.29 17.82
CA TRP A 130 11.26 -10.96 17.32
C TRP A 130 11.24 -9.87 18.38
N GLN A 131 10.77 -10.16 19.60
CA GLN A 131 10.58 -9.17 20.67
C GLN A 131 9.80 -7.95 20.16
N VAL A 132 8.61 -8.22 19.59
CA VAL A 132 7.77 -7.20 18.96
C VAL A 132 7.40 -6.10 19.96
N ASP A 133 7.72 -4.86 19.61
CA ASP A 133 7.47 -3.66 20.42
C ASP A 133 6.56 -2.64 19.69
N ASP A 134 6.32 -1.47 20.31
CA ASP A 134 5.47 -0.42 19.75
C ASP A 134 6.02 0.23 18.47
N ARG A 135 7.29 -0.04 18.12
CA ARG A 135 7.96 0.42 16.91
C ARG A 135 8.18 -0.71 15.91
N THR A 136 7.50 -1.85 16.11
CA THR A 136 7.59 -3.00 15.22
C THR A 136 6.34 -3.15 14.36
N ILE A 137 6.56 -3.46 13.08
CA ILE A 137 5.55 -3.80 12.09
C ILE A 137 5.76 -5.27 11.73
N VAL A 138 4.79 -6.11 12.06
CA VAL A 138 4.78 -7.53 11.67
C VAL A 138 3.92 -7.68 10.42
N PHE A 139 4.59 -7.84 9.29
CA PHE A 139 3.99 -8.11 7.99
C PHE A 139 3.95 -9.62 7.76
N VAL A 140 2.74 -10.18 7.68
CA VAL A 140 2.48 -11.59 7.41
C VAL A 140 1.96 -11.74 5.98
N ALA A 141 2.59 -12.62 5.20
CA ALA A 141 2.17 -13.03 3.87
C ALA A 141 1.58 -14.46 3.94
N ASP A 142 0.27 -14.59 3.74
CA ASP A 142 -0.47 -15.87 3.80
C ASP A 142 -1.64 -15.89 2.79
N PRO A 143 -1.60 -16.71 1.74
CA PRO A 143 -2.60 -16.69 0.66
C PRO A 143 -3.98 -17.23 1.09
N THR A 144 -4.10 -17.82 2.28
CA THR A 144 -5.30 -18.52 2.75
C THR A 144 -6.56 -17.64 2.80
N PHE A 145 -6.40 -16.36 3.13
CA PHE A 145 -7.52 -15.46 3.41
C PHE A 145 -7.94 -14.60 2.21
N GLY A 146 -7.49 -14.97 1.00
CA GLY A 146 -7.76 -14.24 -0.24
C GLY A 146 -6.89 -12.99 -0.39
N ASN A 147 -6.82 -12.14 0.63
CA ASN A 147 -5.75 -11.15 0.73
C ASN A 147 -4.49 -11.81 1.29
N ILE A 148 -3.39 -11.79 0.55
CA ILE A 148 -2.14 -12.39 1.01
C ILE A 148 -1.43 -11.53 2.06
N LEU A 149 -1.67 -10.21 2.10
CA LEU A 149 -0.94 -9.29 2.98
C LEU A 149 -1.74 -8.97 4.25
N ASN A 150 -1.14 -9.23 5.41
CA ASN A 150 -1.70 -8.89 6.71
C ASN A 150 -0.68 -8.15 7.58
N PHE A 151 -1.08 -7.04 8.19
CA PHE A 151 -0.17 -6.18 8.96
C PHE A 151 -0.61 -6.08 10.42
N ASN A 152 0.32 -6.30 11.35
CA ASN A 152 0.17 -5.94 12.76
C ASN A 152 1.15 -4.79 13.05
N VAL A 153 0.59 -3.64 13.41
CA VAL A 153 1.34 -2.38 13.51
C VAL A 153 1.43 -1.98 14.97
N GLY A 154 2.65 -1.67 15.45
CA GLY A 154 2.87 -1.16 16.80
C GLY A 154 2.28 0.24 17.02
N ALA A 155 2.00 0.57 18.27
CA ALA A 155 1.26 1.78 18.62
C ALA A 155 1.97 3.08 18.22
N SER A 156 3.31 3.12 18.24
CA SER A 156 4.06 4.33 17.84
C SER A 156 3.93 4.58 16.34
N ILE A 157 3.91 3.52 15.52
CA ILE A 157 3.79 3.64 14.06
C ILE A 157 2.38 4.06 13.64
N ASP A 158 1.34 3.62 14.37
CA ASP A 158 -0.06 3.97 14.08
C ASP A 158 -0.33 5.48 14.25
N LEU A 159 0.53 6.19 15.00
CA LEU A 159 0.49 7.66 15.14
C LEU A 159 1.12 8.38 13.93
N ASP A 160 2.16 7.80 13.36
CA ASP A 160 2.96 8.41 12.29
C ASP A 160 2.44 8.04 10.89
N ILE A 161 1.90 6.84 10.73
CA ILE A 161 1.41 6.33 9.44
C ILE A 161 -0.12 6.23 9.46
N PRO A 162 -0.82 6.87 8.51
CA PRO A 162 -2.28 6.83 8.47
C PRO A 162 -2.79 5.40 8.21
N ARG A 163 -3.83 4.99 8.94
CA ARG A 163 -4.47 3.66 8.79
C ARG A 163 -4.90 3.33 7.36
N SER A 164 -5.24 4.34 6.57
CA SER A 164 -5.61 4.19 5.16
C SER A 164 -4.46 3.63 4.32
N PHE A 165 -3.20 3.90 4.65
CA PHE A 165 -2.02 3.37 3.96
C PHE A 165 -2.06 1.84 3.93
N TRP A 166 -2.20 1.19 5.09
CA TRP A 166 -2.24 -0.27 5.21
C TRP A 166 -3.37 -0.90 4.40
N SER A 167 -4.56 -0.29 4.44
CA SER A 167 -5.71 -0.76 3.66
C SER A 167 -5.50 -0.64 2.14
N ARG A 168 -4.86 0.45 1.69
CA ARG A 168 -4.53 0.66 0.27
C ARG A 168 -3.44 -0.29 -0.19
N LEU A 169 -2.43 -0.54 0.64
CA LEU A 169 -1.35 -1.45 0.36
C LEU A 169 -1.86 -2.89 0.19
N ALA A 170 -2.66 -3.35 1.16
CA ALA A 170 -3.33 -4.65 1.09
C ALA A 170 -4.29 -4.73 -0.12
N GLY A 171 -5.02 -3.67 -0.42
CA GLY A 171 -5.91 -3.61 -1.58
C GLY A 171 -5.18 -3.68 -2.92
N LYS A 172 -4.01 -3.04 -3.03
CA LYS A 172 -3.23 -2.94 -4.28
C LYS A 172 -2.41 -4.20 -4.57
N TYR A 173 -1.60 -4.64 -3.60
CA TYR A 173 -0.64 -5.73 -3.78
C TYR A 173 -1.09 -7.04 -3.13
N GLY A 174 -2.07 -6.99 -2.23
CA GLY A 174 -2.50 -8.17 -1.48
C GLY A 174 -3.72 -8.87 -2.03
N ASN A 175 -4.48 -8.23 -2.93
CA ASN A 175 -5.69 -8.83 -3.47
C ASN A 175 -5.39 -10.09 -4.31
N ILE A 176 -6.36 -11.01 -4.35
CA ILE A 176 -6.24 -12.32 -5.03
C ILE A 176 -5.89 -12.24 -6.50
N PHE A 177 -6.29 -11.18 -7.20
CA PHE A 177 -5.99 -11.03 -8.62
C PHE A 177 -4.52 -10.68 -8.82
N TYR A 178 -3.99 -9.79 -7.98
CA TYR A 178 -2.60 -9.34 -8.09
C TYR A 178 -1.62 -10.49 -7.83
N TRP A 179 -1.71 -11.17 -6.68
CA TRP A 179 -0.71 -12.18 -6.34
C TRP A 179 -0.81 -13.45 -7.17
N LYS A 180 -2.00 -13.80 -7.67
CA LYS A 180 -2.14 -14.91 -8.63
C LYS A 180 -1.57 -14.59 -10.02
N GLU A 181 -1.54 -13.33 -10.42
CA GLU A 181 -0.99 -12.92 -11.71
C GLU A 181 0.51 -12.63 -11.64
N LYS A 182 0.96 -11.92 -10.60
CA LYS A 182 2.34 -11.44 -10.45
C LYS A 182 3.23 -12.38 -9.65
N GLY A 183 2.66 -13.24 -8.82
CA GLY A 183 3.38 -14.06 -7.84
C GLY A 183 3.23 -13.54 -6.41
N GLU A 184 3.28 -14.47 -5.47
CA GLU A 184 3.32 -14.19 -4.04
C GLU A 184 4.57 -13.40 -3.66
N ASP A 185 5.71 -13.76 -4.25
CA ASP A 185 7.01 -13.11 -4.08
C ASP A 185 6.97 -11.63 -4.49
N ALA A 186 6.43 -11.34 -5.67
CA ALA A 186 6.27 -9.98 -6.18
C ALA A 186 5.35 -9.14 -5.30
N SER A 187 4.32 -9.77 -4.72
CA SER A 187 3.39 -9.12 -3.80
C SER A 187 4.06 -8.74 -2.49
N ILE A 188 4.92 -9.62 -1.96
CA ILE A 188 5.72 -9.38 -0.76
C ILE A 188 6.75 -8.28 -1.02
N GLU A 189 7.53 -8.37 -2.11
CA GLU A 189 8.55 -7.39 -2.46
C GLU A 189 7.94 -6.00 -2.66
N ALA A 190 6.86 -5.90 -3.44
CA ALA A 190 6.18 -4.63 -3.67
C ALA A 190 5.63 -4.00 -2.38
N ALA A 191 5.11 -4.84 -1.46
CA ALA A 191 4.65 -4.37 -0.16
C ALA A 191 5.78 -3.84 0.71
N VAL A 192 6.91 -4.57 0.79
CA VAL A 192 8.09 -4.14 1.58
C VAL A 192 8.65 -2.82 1.03
N MET A 193 8.78 -2.69 -0.29
CA MET A 193 9.29 -1.45 -0.89
C MET A 193 8.37 -0.26 -0.60
N ALA A 194 7.05 -0.42 -0.73
CA ALA A 194 6.11 0.66 -0.42
C ALA A 194 6.10 1.04 1.07
N ILE A 195 6.29 0.08 1.98
CA ILE A 195 6.48 0.36 3.41
C ILE A 195 7.78 1.11 3.65
N SER A 196 8.85 0.69 2.98
CA SER A 196 10.16 1.31 3.08
C SER A 196 10.14 2.78 2.67
N ASP A 197 9.53 3.08 1.53
CA ASP A 197 9.37 4.44 1.04
C ASP A 197 8.52 5.28 2.02
N CYS A 198 7.44 4.71 2.58
CA CYS A 198 6.59 5.34 3.60
C CYS A 198 7.33 5.72 4.87
N LEU A 199 8.13 4.80 5.41
CA LEU A 199 8.82 5.04 6.67
C LEU A 199 9.92 6.10 6.52
N ARG A 200 10.47 6.28 5.31
CA ARG A 200 11.48 7.31 5.02
C ARG A 200 10.87 8.68 4.70
N GLU A 201 9.57 8.76 4.42
CA GLU A 201 8.89 10.03 4.23
C GLU A 201 8.74 10.79 5.56
N PRO A 202 8.91 12.13 5.55
CA PRO A 202 8.65 12.92 6.75
C PRO A 202 7.16 12.87 7.10
N VAL A 203 6.87 12.78 8.40
CA VAL A 203 5.49 12.82 8.90
C VAL A 203 4.79 14.11 8.51
N GLY A 204 3.60 14.00 7.92
CA GLY A 204 2.84 15.14 7.42
C GLY A 204 1.45 14.75 6.93
N PRO A 205 0.59 15.73 6.59
CA PRO A 205 -0.81 15.47 6.25
C PRO A 205 -1.02 14.54 5.05
N ASN A 206 -0.03 14.48 4.16
CA ASN A 206 -0.06 13.70 2.93
C ASN A 206 1.05 12.63 2.90
N ASN A 207 1.66 12.29 4.03
CA ASN A 207 2.63 11.21 4.05
C ASN A 207 1.95 9.92 3.60
N CYS A 208 2.72 9.08 2.91
CA CYS A 208 2.29 7.74 2.54
C CYS A 208 1.08 7.70 1.57
N SER A 209 0.86 8.79 0.83
CA SER A 209 -0.30 8.99 -0.05
C SER A 209 -0.08 8.53 -1.50
N GLU A 210 1.17 8.52 -1.96
CA GLU A 210 1.58 8.21 -3.33
C GLU A 210 2.63 7.07 -3.35
N TRP A 211 2.24 5.90 -3.85
CA TRP A 211 3.15 4.77 -4.13
C TRP A 211 3.16 4.52 -5.63
N SER A 212 3.72 5.47 -6.37
CA SER A 212 3.98 5.28 -7.78
C SER A 212 5.27 4.51 -7.92
N GLN A 213 5.22 3.18 -7.84
CA GLN A 213 6.13 2.31 -8.58
C GLN A 213 5.38 1.08 -9.09
N GLU A 214 4.89 1.23 -10.31
CA GLU A 214 4.72 0.15 -11.26
C GLU A 214 6.13 -0.30 -11.66
N CYS A 215 6.54 -1.47 -11.19
CA CYS A 215 7.72 -2.24 -11.59
C CYS A 215 8.81 -1.51 -12.41
N GLN A 216 9.67 -0.71 -11.79
CA GLN A 216 10.96 -0.35 -12.38
C GLN A 216 12.11 -1.31 -11.97
N TRP A 217 11.80 -2.42 -11.29
CA TRP A 217 12.83 -3.40 -10.91
C TRP A 217 13.35 -4.27 -12.06
N ALA A 218 12.79 -4.18 -13.27
CA ALA A 218 13.31 -4.88 -14.46
C ALA A 218 14.70 -4.38 -14.92
N SER A 219 15.26 -3.32 -14.32
CA SER A 219 16.66 -2.93 -14.51
C SER A 219 17.36 -2.72 -13.18
N VAL A 220 18.19 -3.70 -12.83
CA VAL A 220 19.34 -3.59 -11.94
C VAL A 220 19.89 -2.16 -11.89
N LYS A 221 19.92 -1.52 -10.71
CA LYS A 221 20.68 -0.28 -10.51
C LYS A 221 22.17 -0.63 -10.55
N PRO A 222 22.99 -0.10 -11.49
CA PRO A 222 24.42 -0.12 -11.32
C PRO A 222 24.79 0.90 -10.23
N ALA A 223 25.61 0.47 -9.28
CA ALA A 223 26.13 1.32 -8.21
C ALA A 223 27.17 2.31 -8.74
N VAL A 224 26.76 3.44 -9.35
CA VAL A 224 27.61 4.63 -9.55
C VAL A 224 26.73 5.89 -9.57
N GLY A 225 27.23 6.97 -8.97
CA GLY A 225 26.51 8.17 -8.56
C GLY A 225 25.65 8.90 -9.61
N TRP A 226 24.59 9.54 -9.10
CA TRP A 226 23.58 10.23 -9.88
C TRP A 226 23.93 11.71 -10.07
N THR A 227 24.14 12.13 -11.32
CA THR A 227 23.77 13.48 -11.76
C THR A 227 22.44 13.39 -12.50
N LYS A 228 21.49 14.21 -12.05
CA LYS A 228 20.11 14.29 -12.55
C LYS A 228 20.13 14.81 -13.99
N VAL A 229 19.83 13.97 -14.98
CA VAL A 229 19.67 14.41 -16.38
C VAL A 229 18.18 14.63 -16.65
N ASN A 230 17.86 15.86 -17.04
CA ASN A 230 16.51 16.34 -17.33
C ASN A 230 16.02 15.76 -18.68
N VAL A 231 14.78 15.25 -18.73
CA VAL A 231 14.29 14.39 -19.84
C VAL A 231 13.67 15.17 -21.01
N ASP A 232 13.91 16.48 -21.11
CA ASP A 232 13.30 17.31 -22.17
C ASP A 232 14.19 17.53 -23.41
N ALA A 233 15.35 16.85 -23.53
CA ALA A 233 16.31 17.09 -24.61
C ALA A 233 16.42 15.98 -25.68
N ALA A 234 15.62 14.92 -25.61
CA ALA A 234 15.83 13.71 -26.43
C ALA A 234 14.77 13.46 -27.54
N LEU A 235 14.02 14.49 -27.94
CA LEU A 235 13.03 14.40 -29.02
C LEU A 235 13.23 15.42 -30.15
N ASP A 236 14.49 15.79 -30.45
CA ASP A 236 14.80 16.67 -31.60
C ASP A 236 16.01 16.23 -32.45
N LYS A 237 16.24 14.90 -32.59
CA LYS A 237 17.32 14.38 -33.45
C LYS A 237 16.94 13.20 -34.36
N LYS A 238 15.65 12.94 -34.58
CA LYS A 238 15.20 11.85 -35.47
C LYS A 238 14.23 12.26 -36.58
N VAL A 239 14.31 13.50 -37.05
CA VAL A 239 13.78 13.91 -38.35
C VAL A 239 14.86 14.73 -39.05
N GLY A 240 15.65 14.11 -39.92
CA GLY A 240 16.67 14.84 -40.68
C GLY A 240 17.84 13.99 -41.16
N LYS A 241 17.59 12.93 -41.93
CA LYS A 241 18.55 12.36 -42.90
C LYS A 241 17.86 11.34 -43.81
N MET A 242 17.04 11.85 -44.72
CA MET A 242 16.67 11.17 -45.97
C MET A 242 16.92 12.19 -47.08
N GLY A 243 17.94 11.94 -47.90
CA GLY A 243 18.26 12.82 -49.02
C GLY A 243 19.64 12.61 -49.62
N PHE A 244 19.63 11.92 -50.76
CA PHE A 244 20.51 12.08 -51.94
C PHE A 244 21.93 11.50 -51.92
N TYR A 245 22.10 10.40 -52.66
CA TYR A 245 23.31 10.13 -53.45
C TYR A 245 22.90 9.92 -54.92
N HIS A 246 23.54 10.71 -55.79
CA HIS A 246 23.55 10.60 -57.24
C HIS A 246 24.38 9.38 -57.68
N ALA A 247 23.90 8.67 -58.70
CA ALA A 247 24.68 8.10 -59.80
C ALA A 247 23.73 7.92 -61.00
#